data_AF-A0A7Y2H2A0-F1
#
_entry.id   AF-A0A7Y2H2A0-F1
#
_cell.length_a   1.000
_cell.length_b   1.000
_cell.length_c   1.000
_cell.angle_alpha   90.00
_cell.angle_beta   90.00
_cell.angle_gamma   90.00
#
_symmetry.space_group_name_H-M   'P 1'
#
loop_
_entity.id
_entity.type
_entity.pdbx_description
1 polymer ?
#
loop_
_entity_poly.entity_id
_entity_poly.type
_entity_poly.pdbx_seq_one_letter_code
_entity_poly.pdbx_strand_id
1 'polypeptide(L)' 'QDLCCGSAGTYNIVEPDLAWSMGEKKSQALRACKGDLFVTTNPGCQVQLEAHGLEIQSLAQLLWSHLDQKKLASSP' A
#
# COMPACT_ATOMS: atom_id res chain seq x y z
N GLN A 1 0.90 8.05 -13.65
CA GLN A 1 0.16 7.61 -12.43
C GLN A 1 1.18 7.77 -11.33
N ASP A 2 1.25 8.97 -10.75
CA ASP A 2 2.38 9.38 -9.90
C ASP A 2 1.86 10.06 -8.63
N LEU A 3 0.77 9.53 -8.07
CA LEU A 3 0.21 10.01 -6.82
C LEU A 3 0.87 9.28 -5.64
N CYS A 4 1.51 10.06 -4.77
CA CYS A 4 1.95 9.60 -3.46
C CYS A 4 0.75 9.28 -2.58
N CYS A 5 0.90 8.31 -1.67
CA CYS A 5 -0.13 7.98 -0.68
C CYS A 5 -0.16 8.97 0.50
N GLY A 6 0.90 9.77 0.69
CA GLY A 6 1.01 10.75 1.77
C GLY A 6 1.62 10.23 3.08
N SER A 7 1.90 8.93 3.19
CA SER A 7 2.39 8.29 4.43
C SER A 7 3.84 8.66 4.83
N ALA A 8 4.46 9.67 4.23
CA ALA A 8 5.90 9.91 4.27
C ALA A 8 6.39 10.35 5.68
N GLY A 9 6.60 9.41 6.60
CA GLY A 9 7.28 9.57 7.89
C GLY A 9 7.10 10.93 8.57
N THR A 10 8.19 11.70 8.68
CA THR A 10 8.19 13.05 9.28
C THR A 10 7.25 14.01 8.57
N TYR A 11 7.16 13.96 7.24
CA TYR A 11 6.27 14.83 6.46
C TYR A 11 4.81 14.59 6.81
N ASN A 12 4.42 13.33 7.04
CA ASN A 12 3.07 13.00 7.49
C ASN A 12 2.73 13.62 8.87
N ILE A 13 3.74 13.85 9.71
CA ILE A 13 3.58 14.46 11.04
C ILE A 13 3.56 15.99 10.94
N VAL A 14 4.43 16.57 10.12
CA VAL A 14 4.55 18.03 10.01
C VAL A 14 3.49 18.64 9.09
N GLU A 15 2.97 17.87 8.13
CA GLU A 15 1.96 18.29 7.14
C GLU A 15 0.79 17.28 7.06
N PRO A 16 0.05 17.05 8.18
CA PRO A 16 -0.94 15.99 8.27
C PRO A 16 -2.14 16.20 7.32
N ASP A 17 -2.59 17.44 7.12
CA ASP A 17 -3.73 17.75 6.26
C ASP A 17 -3.41 17.46 4.79
N LEU A 18 -2.19 17.79 4.37
CA LEU A 18 -1.72 17.53 3.01
C LEU A 18 -1.50 16.03 2.80
N ALA A 19 -0.92 15.33 3.78
CA ALA A 19 -0.77 13.88 3.76
C ALA A 19 -2.12 13.17 3.61
N TRP A 20 -3.14 13.59 4.39
CA TRP A 20 -4.50 13.08 4.29
C TRP A 20 -5.13 13.37 2.93
N SER A 21 -4.97 14.58 2.40
CA SER A 21 -5.48 14.96 1.07
C SER A 21 -4.85 14.11 -0.05
N MET A 22 -3.55 13.81 0.04
CA MET A 22 -2.87 12.94 -0.93
C MET A 22 -3.37 11.50 -0.87
N GLY A 23 -3.53 10.95 0.34
CA GLY A 23 -4.09 9.61 0.55
C GLY A 23 -5.51 9.50 -0.01
N GLU A 24 -6.34 10.51 0.19
CA GLU A 24 -7.71 10.56 -0.34
C GLU A 24 -7.71 10.59 -1.88
N LYS A 25 -6.91 11.46 -2.50
CA LYS A 25 -6.81 11.54 -3.96
C LYS A 25 -6.35 10.21 -4.58
N LYS A 26 -5.35 9.57 -3.96
CA LYS A 26 -4.86 8.26 -4.42
C LYS A 26 -5.94 7.18 -4.23
N SER A 27 -6.66 7.18 -3.11
CA SER A 27 -7.69 6.18 -2.83
C SER A 27 -8.84 6.26 -3.84
N GLN A 28 -9.29 7.48 -4.16
CA GLN A 28 -10.30 7.72 -5.19
C GLN A 28 -9.85 7.24 -6.58
N ALA A 29 -8.62 7.54 -6.97
CA ALA A 29 -8.05 7.08 -8.24
C ALA A 29 -7.98 5.54 -8.33
N LEU A 30 -7.58 4.87 -7.24
CA LEU A 30 -7.53 3.41 -7.19
C LEU A 30 -8.93 2.79 -7.30
N ARG A 31 -9.93 3.33 -6.59
CA ARG A 31 -11.34 2.86 -6.71
C ARG A 31 -11.86 2.97 -8.14
N ALA A 32 -11.49 4.02 -8.87
CA ALA A 32 -11.90 4.20 -10.25
C ALA A 32 -11.29 3.16 -11.20
N CYS A 33 -10.13 2.57 -10.85
CA CYS A 33 -9.44 1.58 -11.68
C CYS A 33 -10.11 0.19 -11.66
N LYS A 34 -11.02 -0.09 -10.73
CA LYS A 34 -11.72 -1.39 -10.58
C LYS A 34 -10.77 -2.60 -10.58
N GLY A 35 -9.60 -2.47 -9.96
CA GLY A 35 -8.67 -3.59 -9.81
C GLY A 35 -9.21 -4.63 -8.82
N ASP A 36 -8.97 -5.91 -9.11
CA ASP A 36 -9.34 -7.02 -8.22
C ASP A 36 -8.46 -7.08 -6.96
N LEU A 37 -7.23 -6.59 -7.08
CA LEU A 37 -6.25 -6.58 -5.99
C LEU A 37 -5.33 -5.37 -6.13
N PHE A 38 -5.12 -4.66 -5.02
CA PHE A 38 -4.10 -3.62 -4.91
C PHE A 38 -2.96 -4.09 -4.03
N VAL A 39 -1.73 -3.92 -4.52
CA VAL A 39 -0.52 -4.41 -3.85
C VAL A 39 0.46 -3.25 -3.64
N THR A 40 1.11 -3.22 -2.49
CA THR A 40 2.16 -2.24 -2.16
C THR A 40 3.40 -2.92 -1.58
N THR A 41 4.57 -2.33 -1.83
CA THR A 41 5.84 -2.68 -1.16
C THR A 41 6.16 -1.75 0.00
N ASN A 42 5.35 -0.71 0.21
CA ASN A 42 5.54 0.29 1.25
C ASN A 42 4.49 0.11 2.36
N PRO A 43 4.87 -0.32 3.58
CA PRO A 43 3.95 -0.50 4.71
C PRO A 43 3.23 0.79 5.13
N GLY A 44 3.90 1.94 5.00
CA GLY A 44 3.27 3.25 5.25
C GLY A 44 2.13 3.52 4.28
N CYS A 45 2.31 3.24 2.99
CA CYS A 45 1.23 3.37 2.02
C CYS A 45 0.11 2.35 2.27
N GLN A 46 0.42 1.16 2.76
CA GLN A 46 -0.60 0.18 3.16
C GLN A 46 -1.49 0.79 4.25
N VAL A 47 -0.91 1.16 5.39
CA VAL A 47 -1.65 1.72 6.53
C VAL A 47 -2.41 2.99 6.15
N GLN A 48 -1.78 3.89 5.39
CA GLN A 48 -2.40 5.15 4.98
C GLN A 48 -3.62 4.91 4.08
N LEU A 49 -3.51 4.02 3.09
CA LEU A 49 -4.62 3.73 2.16
C LEU A 49 -5.72 2.89 2.84
N GLU A 50 -5.37 2.01 3.77
CA GLU A 50 -6.32 1.30 4.64
C GLU A 50 -7.12 2.28 5.51
N ALA A 51 -6.49 3.35 6.03
CA ALA A 51 -7.19 4.40 6.75
C ALA A 51 -8.21 5.17 5.87
N HIS A 52 -8.00 5.17 4.55
CA HIS A 52 -8.97 5.67 3.57
C HIS A 52 -9.98 4.60 3.13
N GLY A 53 -10.00 3.40 3.72
CA GLY A 53 -10.98 2.34 3.44
C GLY A 53 -10.72 1.57 2.14
N LEU A 54 -9.45 1.36 1.78
CA LEU A 54 -9.05 0.42 0.74
C LEU A 54 -8.46 -0.85 1.36
N GLU A 55 -8.77 -1.99 0.75
CA GLU A 55 -8.07 -3.24 1.04
C GLU A 55 -6.79 -3.30 0.21
N ILE A 56 -5.64 -3.26 0.87
CA ILE A 56 -4.32 -3.26 0.23
C ILE A 56 -3.52 -4.43 0.77
N GLN A 57 -2.97 -5.27 -0.11
CA GLN A 57 -2.08 -6.36 0.30
C GLN A 57 -0.62 -5.92 0.24
N SER A 58 0.20 -6.33 1.21
CA SER A 58 1.65 -6.17 1.05
C SER A 58 2.18 -7.17 0.03
N LEU A 59 3.19 -6.77 -0.75
CA LEU A 59 3.86 -7.67 -1.68
C LEU A 59 4.44 -8.89 -0.95
N ALA A 60 4.96 -8.70 0.27
CA ALA A 60 5.51 -9.79 1.07
C ALA A 60 4.45 -10.86 1.38
N GLN A 61 3.24 -10.46 1.79
CA GLN A 61 2.14 -11.39 2.05
C GLN A 61 1.66 -12.09 0.78
N LEU A 62 1.57 -11.35 -0.33
CA LEU A 62 1.17 -11.92 -1.62
C LEU A 62 2.18 -12.97 -2.12
N LEU A 63 3.47 -12.65 -2.03
CA LEU A 63 4.53 -13.60 -2.37
C LEU A 63 4.48 -14.80 -1.43
N TRP A 64 4.33 -14.58 -0.13
CA TRP A 64 4.25 -15.68 0.85
C TRP A 64 3.10 -16.66 0.55
N SER A 65 1.95 -16.16 0.08
CA SER A 65 0.79 -17.01 -0.24
C SER A 65 0.93 -17.78 -1.56
N HIS A 66 1.85 -17.39 -2.45
CA HIS A 66 2.01 -17.99 -3.78
C HIS A 66 3.37 -18.66 -4.03
N LEU A 67 4.36 -18.44 -3.17
CA LEU A 67 5.65 -19.09 -3.27
C LEU A 67 5.61 -20.50 -2.68
N ASP A 68 6.29 -21.42 -3.36
CA ASP A 68 6.50 -22.78 -2.86
C ASP A 68 7.42 -22.74 -1.64
N GLN A 69 6.80 -22.84 -0.47
CA GLN A 69 7.47 -22.81 0.83
C GLN A 69 8.53 -23.91 0.97
N LYS A 70 8.37 -25.06 0.29
CA LYS A 70 9.36 -26.14 0.33
C LYS A 70 10.65 -25.74 -0.39
N LYS A 71 10.56 -24.93 -1.45
CA LYS A 71 11.74 -24.39 -2.16
C LYS A 71 12.43 -23.25 -1.40
N LEU A 72 11.66 -22.43 -0.68
CA LEU A 72 12.21 -21.39 0.21
C LEU A 72 12.98 -21.99 1.38
N ALA A 73 12.42 -23.00 2.04
CA ALA A 73 13.05 -23.67 3.19
C ALA A 73 14.33 -24.45 2.82
N SER A 74 14.50 -24.79 1.54
CA SER A 74 15.69 -25.49 1.02
C SER A 74 16.72 -24.57 0.35
N SER A 75 16.48 -23.26 0.29
CA SER A 75 17.45 -22.29 -0.22
C SER A 75 18.44 -21.90 0.87
N PRO A 76 19.76 -21.83 0.57
CA PRO A 76 20.81 -21.54 1.55
C PRO A 76 20.74 -20.13 2.13
#